data_AF-A0A7K2FTU0-F1
#
_entry.id   AF-A0A7K2FTU0-F1
#
_cell.length_a   1.000
_cell.length_b   1.000
_cell.length_c   1.000
_cell.angle_alpha   90.00
_cell.angle_beta   90.00
_cell.angle_gamma   90.00
#
_symmetry.space_group_name_H-M   'P 1'
#
loop_
_entity.id
_entity.type
_entity.pdbx_description
1 polymer ?
#
loop_
_entity_poly.entity_id
_entity_poly.type
_entity_poly.pdbx_seq_one_letter_code
_entity_poly.pdbx_strand_id
1 'polypeptide(L)'
;MLTLHTADHSPETAVLIDGATIVAVAPYEELTTAAPEARLRRWPGILTPGLLNPYAPELLESTYHPDPREAAELGTAPITGERARDLFRTDPTRLGASARRGVQRMLAHGTVAVAGQLNSRAAADAVRRAGLAVGQRPPRLPGPPSLSPRP
;
A
#
# COMPACT_ATOMS: atom_id res chain seq x y z
N MET A 1 -22.08 7.82 -3.58
CA MET A 1 -22.15 7.76 -5.06
C MET A 1 -21.78 6.35 -5.45
N LEU A 2 -22.72 5.65 -6.10
CA LEU A 2 -22.54 4.25 -6.47
C LEU A 2 -21.62 4.10 -7.68
N THR A 3 -20.68 3.17 -7.57
CA THR A 3 -19.82 2.73 -8.67
C THR A 3 -19.82 1.23 -8.76
N LEU A 4 -20.00 0.71 -9.98
CA LEU A 4 -19.94 -0.71 -10.28
C LEU A 4 -18.59 -1.03 -10.93
N HIS A 5 -17.84 -1.96 -10.36
CA HIS A 5 -16.51 -2.33 -10.80
C HIS A 5 -16.51 -3.73 -11.40
N THR A 6 -15.92 -3.88 -12.59
CA THR A 6 -15.72 -5.17 -13.27
C THR A 6 -14.26 -5.34 -13.66
N ALA A 7 -13.82 -6.60 -13.79
CA ALA A 7 -12.45 -6.93 -14.20
C ALA A 7 -12.47 -7.94 -15.35
N ASP A 8 -11.60 -7.75 -16.36
CA ASP A 8 -11.58 -8.57 -17.58
C ASP A 8 -11.26 -10.06 -17.31
N HIS A 9 -10.52 -10.36 -16.23
CA HIS A 9 -10.13 -11.72 -15.84
C HIS A 9 -10.94 -12.27 -14.65
N SER A 10 -12.02 -11.60 -14.27
CA SER A 10 -13.03 -12.12 -13.35
C SER A 10 -14.45 -11.67 -13.79
N PRO A 11 -14.84 -11.96 -15.05
CA PRO A 11 -16.04 -11.38 -15.67
C PRO A 11 -17.35 -11.81 -14.98
N GLU A 12 -17.34 -12.95 -14.28
CA GLU A 12 -18.49 -13.47 -13.55
C GLU A 12 -18.82 -12.71 -12.26
N THR A 13 -17.91 -11.86 -11.77
CA THR A 13 -18.09 -11.13 -10.51
C THR A 13 -17.92 -9.62 -10.71
N ALA A 14 -18.88 -8.84 -10.23
CA ALA A 14 -18.80 -7.39 -10.15
C ALA A 14 -18.93 -6.91 -8.70
N VAL A 15 -18.36 -5.75 -8.42
CA VAL A 15 -18.33 -5.16 -7.07
C VAL A 15 -19.03 -3.81 -7.10
N LEU A 16 -20.11 -3.68 -6.33
CA LEU A 16 -20.82 -2.43 -6.12
C LEU A 16 -20.26 -1.72 -4.89
N ILE A 17 -19.89 -0.46 -5.06
CA ILE A 17 -19.27 0.36 -4.01
C ILE A 17 -20.09 1.63 -3.82
N ASP A 18 -20.37 1.98 -2.56
CA ASP A 18 -20.84 3.31 -2.18
C ASP A 18 -19.77 4.04 -1.36
N GLY A 19 -19.12 5.03 -1.96
CA GLY A 19 -18.04 5.77 -1.31
C GLY A 19 -16.86 4.86 -0.96
N ALA A 20 -16.70 4.54 0.32
CA ALA A 20 -15.62 3.70 0.86
C ALA A 20 -16.08 2.26 1.21
N THR A 21 -17.35 1.93 0.99
CA THR A 21 -17.96 0.68 1.43
C THR A 21 -18.31 -0.20 0.25
N ILE A 22 -17.91 -1.48 0.30
CA ILE A 22 -18.43 -2.51 -0.60
C ILE A 22 -19.85 -2.83 -0.13
N VAL A 23 -20.85 -2.55 -0.96
CA VAL A 23 -22.26 -2.76 -0.62
C VAL A 23 -22.83 -4.04 -1.20
N ALA A 24 -22.24 -4.56 -2.28
CA ALA A 24 -22.57 -5.87 -2.84
C ALA A 24 -21.43 -6.43 -3.69
N VAL A 25 -21.35 -7.77 -3.75
CA VAL A 25 -20.52 -8.53 -4.68
C VAL A 25 -21.42 -9.62 -5.27
N ALA A 26 -21.66 -9.55 -6.58
CA ALA A 26 -22.60 -10.43 -7.27
C ALA A 26 -22.30 -10.43 -8.80
N PRO A 27 -22.98 -11.28 -9.60
CA PRO A 27 -22.88 -11.20 -11.05
C PRO A 27 -23.21 -9.81 -11.59
N TYR A 28 -22.55 -9.42 -12.70
CA TYR A 28 -22.71 -8.10 -13.31
C TYR A 28 -24.18 -7.75 -13.59
N GLU A 29 -24.95 -8.68 -14.20
CA GLU A 29 -26.33 -8.42 -14.60
C GLU A 29 -27.29 -8.22 -13.41
N GLU A 30 -27.01 -8.85 -12.28
CA GLU A 30 -27.78 -8.63 -11.05
C GLU A 30 -27.56 -7.22 -10.51
N LEU A 31 -26.30 -6.75 -10.50
CA LEU A 31 -25.94 -5.43 -10.00
C LEU A 31 -26.35 -4.29 -10.92
N THR A 32 -26.31 -4.47 -12.24
CA THR A 32 -26.82 -3.47 -13.19
C THR A 32 -28.34 -3.33 -13.12
N THR A 33 -29.06 -4.43 -12.84
CA THR A 33 -30.51 -4.40 -12.61
C THR A 33 -30.84 -3.72 -11.29
N ALA A 34 -30.09 -4.02 -10.22
CA ALA A 34 -30.34 -3.47 -8.88
C ALA A 34 -29.89 -2.01 -8.71
N ALA A 35 -28.87 -1.56 -9.43
CA ALA A 35 -28.30 -0.22 -9.36
C ALA A 35 -27.98 0.34 -10.77
N PRO A 36 -29.01 0.58 -11.61
CA PRO A 36 -28.83 1.02 -13.00
C PRO A 36 -28.12 2.38 -13.13
N GLU A 37 -28.14 3.21 -12.08
CA GLU A 37 -27.47 4.50 -12.02
C GLU A 37 -25.98 4.42 -11.60
N ALA A 38 -25.50 3.24 -11.18
CA ALA A 38 -24.13 3.07 -10.75
C ALA A 38 -23.16 3.35 -11.89
N ARG A 39 -22.16 4.19 -11.65
CA ARG A 39 -21.14 4.47 -12.68
C ARG A 39 -20.25 3.25 -12.87
N LEU A 40 -20.26 2.69 -14.07
CA LEU A 40 -19.43 1.55 -14.45
C LEU A 40 -17.94 1.93 -14.55
N ARG A 41 -17.07 1.11 -13.97
CA ARG A 41 -15.61 1.16 -14.09
C ARG A 41 -15.09 -0.22 -14.48
N ARG A 42 -14.36 -0.28 -15.59
CA ARG A 42 -13.76 -1.51 -16.11
C ARG A 42 -12.26 -1.50 -15.86
N TRP A 43 -11.74 -2.60 -15.33
CA TRP A 43 -10.32 -2.75 -15.01
C TRP A 43 -9.68 -3.85 -15.88
N PRO A 44 -8.50 -3.60 -16.45
CA PRO A 44 -7.73 -4.69 -17.03
C PRO A 44 -7.25 -5.61 -15.91
N GLY A 45 -7.48 -6.92 -16.04
CA GLY A 45 -6.99 -7.90 -15.07
C GLY A 45 -8.05 -8.43 -14.09
N ILE A 46 -7.61 -8.76 -12.87
CA ILE A 46 -8.45 -9.23 -11.76
C ILE A 46 -8.61 -8.15 -10.70
N LEU A 47 -9.73 -8.16 -9.97
CA LEU A 47 -9.90 -7.38 -8.75
C LEU A 47 -9.63 -8.26 -7.53
N THR A 48 -8.71 -7.82 -6.66
CA THR A 48 -8.37 -8.52 -5.42
C THR A 48 -8.35 -7.53 -4.25
N PRO A 49 -8.50 -8.00 -2.99
CA PRO A 49 -8.26 -7.15 -1.84
C PRO A 49 -6.84 -6.55 -1.88
N GLY A 50 -6.71 -5.29 -1.49
CA GLY A 50 -5.40 -4.67 -1.34
C GLY A 50 -4.59 -5.33 -0.22
N LEU A 51 -3.27 -5.18 -0.28
CA LEU A 51 -2.35 -5.83 0.66
C LEU A 51 -2.27 -5.08 2.00
N LEU A 52 -2.16 -5.86 3.07
CA LEU A 52 -1.66 -5.41 4.38
C LEU A 52 -0.16 -5.69 4.46
N ASN A 53 0.67 -4.66 4.58
CA ASN A 53 2.11 -4.86 4.80
C ASN A 53 2.44 -4.85 6.31
N PRO A 54 2.86 -6.00 6.90
CA PRO A 54 3.05 -6.10 8.34
C PRO A 54 4.44 -5.65 8.82
N TYR A 55 5.25 -5.05 7.94
CA TYR A 55 6.63 -4.64 8.22
C TYR A 55 6.83 -3.12 8.17
N ALA A 56 5.81 -2.34 8.57
CA ALA A 56 5.89 -0.88 8.49
C ALA A 56 7.09 -0.30 9.26
N PRO A 57 7.41 -0.74 10.49
CA PRO A 57 8.58 -0.22 11.21
C PRO A 57 9.90 -0.55 10.50
N GLU A 58 10.04 -1.77 9.98
CA GLU A 58 11.25 -2.21 9.29
C GLU A 58 11.43 -1.47 7.96
N LEU A 59 10.34 -1.27 7.22
CA LEU A 59 10.38 -0.64 5.89
C LEU A 59 10.37 0.89 5.94
N LEU A 60 9.79 1.52 6.96
CA LEU A 60 9.63 2.98 7.00
C LEU A 60 10.58 3.67 7.98
N GLU A 61 11.11 2.94 8.96
CA GLU A 61 12.01 3.51 9.99
C GLU A 61 13.42 2.95 9.94
N SER A 62 13.58 1.69 9.51
CA SER A 62 14.88 1.01 9.47
C SER A 62 15.48 0.86 8.08
N THR A 63 14.71 1.20 7.04
CA THR A 63 15.14 1.12 5.63
C THR A 63 15.21 2.51 5.03
N TYR A 64 16.34 2.82 4.40
CA TYR A 64 16.49 4.02 3.60
C TYR A 64 16.01 3.77 2.17
N HIS A 65 15.09 4.60 1.69
CA HIS A 65 14.58 4.57 0.32
C HIS A 65 15.13 5.78 -0.45
N PRO A 66 16.15 5.59 -1.31
CA PRO A 66 16.78 6.70 -2.03
C PRO A 66 15.78 7.51 -2.86
N ASP A 67 15.92 8.83 -2.83
CA ASP A 67 15.25 9.72 -3.78
C ASP A 67 15.83 9.50 -5.18
N PRO A 68 15.03 9.60 -6.27
CA PRO A 68 15.55 9.48 -7.63
C PRO A 68 16.76 10.39 -7.94
N ARG A 69 16.87 11.55 -7.28
CA ARG A 69 18.01 12.47 -7.45
C ARG A 69 19.32 11.92 -6.87
N GLU A 70 19.23 11.01 -5.90
CA GLU A 70 20.38 10.40 -5.23
C GLU A 70 20.81 9.09 -5.92
N ALA A 71 20.12 8.68 -6.98
CA ALA A 71 20.31 7.37 -7.61
C ALA A 71 21.74 7.16 -8.14
N ALA A 72 22.44 8.22 -8.54
CA ALA A 72 23.82 8.13 -9.00
C ALA A 72 24.80 7.74 -7.87
N GLU A 73 24.52 8.13 -6.63
CA GLU A 73 25.38 7.89 -5.47
C GLU A 73 24.94 6.66 -4.68
N LEU A 74 23.64 6.53 -4.44
CA LEU A 74 23.07 5.53 -3.53
C LEU A 74 22.39 4.35 -4.26
N GLY A 75 22.22 4.46 -5.58
CA GLY A 75 21.41 3.52 -6.35
C GLY A 75 19.91 3.71 -6.11
N THR A 76 19.12 2.82 -6.70
CA THR A 76 17.64 2.86 -6.63
C THR A 76 17.04 1.79 -5.72
N ALA A 77 17.84 0.82 -5.28
CA ALA A 77 17.41 -0.21 -4.34
C ALA A 77 17.25 0.36 -2.92
N PRO A 78 16.30 -0.16 -2.12
CA PRO A 78 16.27 0.16 -0.69
C PRO A 78 17.57 -0.25 0.00
N ILE A 79 18.06 0.59 0.91
CA ILE A 79 19.26 0.36 1.70
C ILE A 79 18.82 -0.03 3.11
N THR A 80 19.39 -1.13 3.63
CA THR A 80 19.04 -1.71 4.94
C THR A 80 20.28 -1.87 5.83
N GLY A 81 20.09 -2.30 7.07
CA GLY A 81 21.17 -2.62 7.99
C GLY A 81 22.01 -1.40 8.38
N GLU A 82 23.31 -1.60 8.60
CA GLU A 82 24.19 -0.56 9.15
C GLU A 82 24.30 0.66 8.26
N ARG A 83 24.34 0.46 6.94
CA ARG A 83 24.38 1.57 5.99
C ARG A 83 23.15 2.47 6.10
N ALA A 84 21.97 1.91 6.35
CA ALA A 84 20.77 2.72 6.59
C ALA A 84 20.84 3.48 7.92
N ARG A 85 21.34 2.84 8.97
CA ARG A 85 21.55 3.49 10.29
C ARG A 85 22.52 4.65 10.19
N ASP A 86 23.61 4.48 9.44
CA ASP A 86 24.61 5.52 9.21
C ASP A 86 24.03 6.73 8.47
N LEU A 87 23.20 6.50 7.45
CA LEU A 87 22.51 7.57 6.73
C LEU A 87 21.59 8.37 7.65
N PHE A 88 20.77 7.68 8.47
CA PHE A 88 19.88 8.36 9.41
C PHE A 88 20.59 9.03 10.59
N ARG A 89 21.72 8.47 11.04
CA ARG A 89 22.55 9.06 12.09
C ARG A 89 23.27 10.31 11.61
N THR A 90 23.76 10.29 10.37
CA THR A 90 24.45 11.42 9.75
C THR A 90 23.48 12.56 9.46
N ASP A 91 22.27 12.23 8.99
CA ASP A 91 21.23 13.21 8.71
C ASP A 91 19.83 12.65 9.06
N PRO A 92 19.34 12.94 10.28
CA PRO A 92 18.03 12.47 10.73
C PRO A 92 16.85 13.02 9.91
N THR A 93 17.03 14.14 9.20
CA THR A 93 15.94 14.77 8.42
C THR A 93 15.51 13.93 7.22
N ARG A 94 16.40 13.03 6.77
CA ARG A 94 16.17 12.06 5.69
C ARG A 94 15.02 11.10 5.96
N LEU A 95 14.73 10.80 7.22
CA LEU A 95 13.73 9.81 7.59
C LEU A 95 12.35 10.10 6.99
N GLY A 96 11.91 11.36 7.01
CA GLY A 96 10.60 11.72 6.46
C GLY A 96 10.49 11.54 4.95
N ALA A 97 11.54 11.93 4.20
CA ALA A 97 11.57 11.76 2.75
C ALA A 97 11.66 10.28 2.37
N SER A 98 12.53 9.53 3.05
CA SER A 98 12.67 8.08 2.92
C SER A 98 11.35 7.36 3.17
N ALA A 99 10.66 7.65 4.28
CA ALA A 99 9.39 7.02 4.62
C ALA A 99 8.31 7.27 3.57
N ARG A 100 8.19 8.50 3.05
CA ARG A 100 7.26 8.82 1.95
C ARG A 100 7.59 8.02 0.69
N ARG A 101 8.87 7.90 0.35
CA ARG A 101 9.32 7.09 -0.79
C ARG A 101 9.01 5.60 -0.57
N GLY A 102 9.19 5.08 0.65
CA GLY A 102 8.80 3.72 1.02
C GLY A 102 7.31 3.48 0.86
N VAL A 103 6.47 4.41 1.32
CA VAL A 103 5.00 4.38 1.13
C VAL A 103 4.62 4.37 -0.35
N GLN A 104 5.22 5.21 -1.19
CA GLN A 104 4.99 5.21 -2.63
C GLN A 104 5.34 3.86 -3.27
N ARG A 105 6.45 3.24 -2.87
CA ARG A 105 6.85 1.91 -3.36
C ARG A 105 5.86 0.84 -2.92
N MET A 106 5.38 0.87 -1.67
CA MET A 106 4.37 -0.08 -1.17
C MET A 106 3.04 0.05 -1.94
N LEU A 107 2.60 1.28 -2.23
CA LEU A 107 1.40 1.53 -3.05
C LEU A 107 1.54 0.94 -4.46
N ALA A 108 2.73 1.02 -5.07
CA ALA A 108 3.00 0.43 -6.38
C ALA A 108 2.88 -1.12 -6.39
N HIS A 109 2.96 -1.76 -5.22
CA HIS A 109 2.73 -3.20 -5.05
C HIS A 109 1.30 -3.54 -4.59
N GLY A 110 0.39 -2.56 -4.53
CA GLY A 110 -0.99 -2.78 -4.12
C GLY A 110 -1.21 -2.78 -2.60
N THR A 111 -0.26 -2.26 -1.82
CA THR A 111 -0.45 -2.06 -0.37
C THR A 111 -1.48 -0.97 -0.11
N VAL A 112 -2.52 -1.29 0.66
CA VAL A 112 -3.57 -0.34 1.10
C VAL A 112 -3.63 -0.19 2.61
N ALA A 113 -2.97 -1.09 3.34
CA ALA A 113 -2.86 -1.05 4.78
C ALA A 113 -1.45 -1.42 5.24
N VAL A 114 -1.05 -0.90 6.39
CA VAL A 114 0.21 -1.24 7.05
C VAL A 114 -0.04 -1.69 8.48
N ALA A 115 0.89 -2.45 9.05
CA ALA A 115 0.86 -2.80 10.46
C ALA A 115 2.24 -2.74 11.11
N GLY A 116 2.22 -2.72 12.44
CA GLY A 116 3.38 -2.52 13.29
C GLY A 116 3.44 -1.10 13.85
N GLN A 117 4.06 -0.96 15.03
CA GLN A 117 4.11 0.30 15.73
C GLN A 117 5.20 1.20 15.15
N LEU A 118 4.78 2.35 14.62
CA LEU A 118 5.67 3.41 14.16
C LEU A 118 6.05 4.30 15.34
N ASN A 119 7.34 4.43 15.61
CA ASN A 119 7.87 5.26 16.69
C ASN A 119 8.23 6.67 16.19
N SER A 120 8.48 6.81 14.88
CA SER A 120 8.76 8.08 14.24
C SER A 120 7.48 8.79 13.81
N ARG A 121 7.31 10.02 14.29
CA ARG A 121 6.26 10.92 13.80
C ARG A 121 6.33 11.11 12.28
N ALA A 122 7.54 11.16 11.71
CA ALA A 122 7.73 11.35 10.27
C ALA A 122 7.20 10.15 9.45
N ALA A 123 7.41 8.92 9.94
CA ALA A 123 6.86 7.72 9.31
C ALA A 123 5.34 7.63 9.49
N ALA A 124 4.84 7.91 10.70
CA ALA A 124 3.39 7.94 10.97
C ALA A 124 2.66 8.97 10.10
N ASP A 125 3.23 10.17 9.92
CA ASP A 125 2.67 11.19 9.04
C ASP A 125 2.71 10.79 7.57
N ALA A 126 3.75 10.08 7.12
CA ALA A 126 3.84 9.57 5.75
C ALA A 126 2.70 8.57 5.45
N VAL A 127 2.45 7.63 6.36
CA VAL A 127 1.35 6.65 6.26
C VAL A 127 0.00 7.35 6.26
N ARG A 128 -0.24 8.23 7.24
CA ARG A 128 -1.51 8.95 7.39
C ARG A 128 -1.83 9.83 6.19
N ARG A 129 -0.85 10.60 5.68
CA ARG A 129 -1.06 11.48 4.51
C ARG A 129 -1.28 10.72 3.22
N ALA A 130 -0.77 9.50 3.11
CA ALA A 130 -1.03 8.63 1.97
C ALA A 130 -2.38 7.92 2.03
N GLY A 131 -3.13 8.04 3.14
CA GLY A 131 -4.43 7.40 3.31
C GLY A 131 -4.36 5.89 3.51
N LEU A 132 -3.19 5.35 3.90
CA LEU A 132 -3.05 3.93 4.23
C LEU A 132 -3.74 3.63 5.56
N ALA A 133 -4.52 2.54 5.60
CA ALA A 133 -5.09 2.07 6.84
C ALA A 133 -4.01 1.49 7.77
N VAL A 134 -4.22 1.59 9.08
CA VAL A 134 -3.34 0.97 10.09
C VAL A 134 -4.07 -0.22 10.67
N GLY A 135 -3.60 -1.42 10.35
CA GLY A 135 -4.15 -2.69 10.81
C GLY A 135 -3.40 -3.30 11.99
N GLN A 136 -3.93 -4.40 12.51
CA GLN A 136 -3.24 -5.21 13.50
C GLN A 136 -2.08 -5.98 12.85
N ARG A 137 -0.92 -5.98 13.51
CA ARG A 137 0.21 -6.80 13.07
C ARG A 137 -0.12 -8.27 13.33
N PRO A 138 -0.03 -9.16 12.32
CA PRO A 138 -0.29 -10.58 12.54
C PRO A 138 0.76 -11.17 13.49
N PRO A 139 0.38 -12.14 14.34
CA PRO A 139 1.30 -12.73 15.32
C PRO A 139 2.42 -13.55 14.66
N ARG A 140 2.20 -14.06 13.45
CA ARG A 140 3.21 -14.71 12.61
C ARG A 140 3.40 -13.89 11.34
N LEU A 141 4.64 -13.54 11.06
CA LEU A 141 5.00 -12.72 9.89
C LEU A 141 5.36 -13.63 8.71
N PRO A 142 4.92 -13.31 7.47
CA PRO A 142 5.09 -14.17 6.31
C PRO A 142 6.51 -14.10 5.69
N GLY A 143 7.56 -14.20 6.51
CA GLY A 143 8.96 -14.19 6.07
C GLY A 143 9.73 -12.91 6.42
N PRO A 144 10.72 -12.50 5.62
CA PRO A 144 11.47 -11.27 5.87
C PRO A 144 10.68 -10.02 5.44
N PRO A 145 11.07 -8.82 5.92
CA PRO A 145 10.51 -7.56 5.45
C PRO A 145 10.59 -7.41 3.92
N SER A 146 9.45 -7.14 3.30
CA SER A 146 9.32 -6.99 1.85
C SER A 146 8.28 -5.92 1.51
N LEU A 147 8.50 -5.18 0.42
CA LEU A 147 7.53 -4.22 -0.11
C LEU A 147 6.24 -4.89 -0.62
N SER A 148 6.33 -6.18 -0.98
CA SER A 148 5.24 -7.00 -1.48
C SER A 148 5.24 -8.34 -0.71
N PRO A 149 4.82 -8.34 0.56
CA PRO A 149 4.74 -9.57 1.33
C PRO A 149 3.71 -10.49 0.68
N ARG A 150 4.10 -11.73 0.40
CA ARG A 150 3.18 -12.78 -0.05
C ARG A 150 2.75 -13.58 1.17
N PRO A 151 1.45 -13.87 1.36
CA PRO A 151 1.00 -14.77 2.41
C PRO A 151 1.59 -16.17 2.27
#